data_AF-A0A376MHQ6-F1
#
_entry.id   AF-A0A376MHQ6-F1
#
_cell.length_a   1.000
_cell.length_b   1.000
_cell.length_c   1.000
_cell.angle_alpha   90.00
_cell.angle_beta   90.00
_cell.angle_gamma   90.00
#
_symmetry.space_group_name_H-M   'P 1'
#
loop_
_entity.id
_entity.type
_entity.pdbx_description
1 polymer ?
#
loop_
_entity_poly.entity_id
_entity_poly.type
_entity_poly.pdbx_seq_one_letter_code
_entity_poly.pdbx_strand_id
1 'polypeptide(L)'
;MVIAGPKDYVKYTDQYQTRSHINFDDGTITIETIAGTEPAAHLRRAIIKTLLMGDDPSSVDLYSDVDDITISKEPFLYGQVVDNTGQPIRWEGRASNFADYLLKNRLKSRSNGLRIIYSVTINMVPNHLDKRAHKYLGMVRQASRKYGVDESLILAIMQTESSFNPYAVSRSDALGLMQVVQHTAGKDVFRSQGNPARRAAVSCLILPAILIPARVSRDAEQRLSRRN
;
A
#
# COMPACT_ATOMS: atom_id res chain seq x y z
N MET A 1 -2.88 7.39 17.18
CA MET A 1 -3.32 7.47 15.77
C MET A 1 -2.50 6.47 14.98
N VAL A 2 -3.14 5.57 14.21
CA VAL A 2 -2.42 4.61 13.35
C VAL A 2 -2.18 5.31 12.02
N ILE A 3 -0.96 5.28 11.49
CA ILE A 3 -0.55 5.99 10.27
C ILE A 3 0.06 4.96 9.33
N ALA A 4 -0.05 5.20 8.02
CA ALA A 4 0.61 4.37 7.02
C ALA A 4 2.12 4.26 7.29
N GLY A 5 2.69 3.13 6.91
CA GLY A 5 4.10 2.82 7.07
C GLY A 5 4.63 2.03 5.88
N PRO A 6 5.91 1.62 5.90
CA PRO A 6 6.50 0.87 4.80
C PRO A 6 5.77 -0.45 4.52
N LYS A 7 5.26 -1.09 5.57
CA LYS A 7 4.60 -2.40 5.53
C LYS A 7 3.12 -2.36 5.94
N ASP A 8 2.60 -1.15 6.12
CA ASP A 8 1.24 -0.90 6.59
C ASP A 8 0.58 0.10 5.66
N TYR A 9 -0.43 -0.33 4.91
CA TYR A 9 -1.32 0.61 4.24
C TYR A 9 -2.39 1.06 5.23
N VAL A 10 -2.57 2.36 5.40
CA VAL A 10 -3.64 2.92 6.21
C VAL A 10 -4.30 4.06 5.44
N LYS A 11 -5.60 3.95 5.22
CA LYS A 11 -6.40 5.01 4.59
C LYS A 11 -7.58 5.36 5.48
N TYR A 12 -7.73 6.64 5.76
CA TYR A 12 -8.89 7.18 6.46
C TYR A 12 -9.93 7.65 5.45
N THR A 13 -11.20 7.49 5.77
CA THR A 13 -12.34 8.01 5.04
C THR A 13 -13.41 8.48 6.03
N ASP A 14 -14.50 9.04 5.53
CA ASP A 14 -15.67 9.42 6.33
C ASP A 14 -15.32 10.44 7.43
N GLN A 15 -14.58 11.49 7.09
CA GLN A 15 -14.14 12.50 8.06
C GLN A 15 -13.32 11.90 9.20
N TYR A 16 -12.36 11.03 8.86
CA TYR A 16 -11.51 10.28 9.78
C TYR A 16 -12.25 9.28 10.70
N GLN A 17 -13.53 9.01 10.44
CA GLN A 17 -14.31 8.08 11.26
C GLN A 17 -14.07 6.62 10.87
N THR A 18 -13.73 6.37 9.61
CA THR A 18 -13.49 5.01 9.10
C THR A 18 -12.05 4.89 8.65
N ARG A 19 -11.45 3.73 8.89
CA ARG A 19 -10.10 3.42 8.40
C ARG A 19 -10.02 2.00 7.86
N SER A 20 -9.27 1.87 6.77
CA SER A 20 -8.83 0.59 6.23
C SER A 20 -7.34 0.43 6.48
N HIS A 21 -6.95 -0.63 7.20
CA HIS A 21 -5.56 -0.97 7.50
C HIS A 21 -5.22 -2.31 6.89
N ILE A 22 -4.18 -2.36 6.05
CA ILE A 22 -3.61 -3.60 5.52
C ILE A 22 -2.21 -3.73 6.10
N ASN A 23 -1.99 -4.76 6.91
CA ASN A 23 -0.68 -5.17 7.38
C ASN A 23 -0.14 -6.24 6.42
N PHE A 24 0.89 -5.86 5.66
CA PHE A 24 1.46 -6.73 4.63
C PHE A 24 2.38 -7.81 5.19
N ASP A 25 2.94 -7.62 6.39
CA ASP A 25 3.76 -8.62 7.08
C ASP A 25 2.89 -9.78 7.59
N ASP A 26 1.85 -9.45 8.37
CA ASP A 26 0.98 -10.45 8.98
C ASP A 26 -0.10 -10.97 8.02
N GLY A 27 -0.27 -10.33 6.87
CA GLY A 27 -1.29 -10.70 5.90
C GLY A 27 -2.71 -10.45 6.44
N THR A 28 -2.92 -9.34 7.14
CA THR A 28 -4.23 -9.01 7.73
C THR A 28 -4.76 -7.69 7.22
N ILE A 29 -6.07 -7.65 6.96
CA ILE A 29 -6.80 -6.44 6.59
C ILE A 29 -7.80 -6.18 7.70
N THR A 30 -7.65 -5.05 8.37
CA THR A 30 -8.53 -4.62 9.45
C THR A 30 -9.23 -3.34 9.03
N ILE A 31 -10.55 -3.38 9.00
CA ILE A 31 -11.38 -2.21 8.69
C ILE A 31 -12.16 -1.85 9.93
N GLU A 32 -12.05 -0.59 10.33
CA GLU A 32 -12.63 -0.09 11.57
C GLU A 32 -13.40 1.20 11.33
N THR A 33 -14.46 1.40 12.10
CA THR A 33 -15.18 2.66 12.14
C THR A 33 -15.52 3.05 13.57
N ILE A 34 -15.46 4.36 13.83
CA ILE A 34 -15.91 4.99 15.07
C ILE A 34 -17.19 5.81 14.86
N ALA A 35 -17.80 5.69 13.68
CA ALA A 35 -19.04 6.38 13.34
C ALA A 35 -20.16 5.97 14.31
N GLY A 36 -20.81 6.96 14.92
CA GLY A 36 -21.94 6.73 15.83
C GLY A 36 -23.24 6.36 15.11
N THR A 37 -23.35 6.74 13.84
CA THR A 37 -24.50 6.49 12.97
C THR A 37 -24.14 5.46 11.91
N GLU A 38 -24.99 4.44 11.74
CA GLU A 38 -24.85 3.40 10.70
C GLU A 38 -23.43 2.80 10.52
N PRO A 39 -22.76 2.34 11.59
CA PRO A 39 -21.38 1.84 11.50
C PRO A 39 -21.22 0.68 10.51
N ALA A 40 -22.25 -0.16 10.37
CA ALA A 40 -22.24 -1.27 9.41
C ALA A 40 -22.17 -0.77 7.95
N ALA A 41 -22.83 0.34 7.61
CA ALA A 41 -22.79 0.91 6.25
C ALA A 41 -21.42 1.49 5.92
N HIS A 42 -20.80 2.18 6.88
CA HIS A 42 -19.43 2.68 6.79
C HIS A 42 -18.43 1.54 6.55
N LEU A 43 -18.49 0.49 7.37
CA LEU A 43 -17.65 -0.69 7.20
C LEU A 43 -17.90 -1.36 5.85
N ARG A 44 -19.16 -1.52 5.42
CA ARG A 44 -19.50 -2.14 4.14
C ARG A 44 -18.83 -1.43 2.97
N ARG A 45 -18.95 -0.11 2.92
CA ARG A 45 -18.34 0.72 1.86
C ARG A 45 -16.81 0.58 1.86
N ALA A 46 -16.19 0.67 3.03
CA ALA A 46 -14.74 0.55 3.16
C ALA A 46 -14.25 -0.86 2.76
N ILE A 47 -14.94 -1.93 3.15
CA ILE A 47 -14.62 -3.31 2.75
C ILE A 47 -14.62 -3.46 1.24
N ILE A 48 -15.70 -3.05 0.57
CA ILE A 48 -15.82 -3.20 -0.89
C ILE A 48 -14.71 -2.41 -1.60
N LYS A 49 -14.47 -1.17 -1.18
CA LYS A 49 -13.42 -0.32 -1.77
C LYS A 49 -12.04 -0.88 -1.57
N THR A 50 -11.70 -1.32 -0.36
CA THR A 50 -10.38 -1.91 -0.08
C THR A 50 -10.16 -3.19 -0.87
N LEU A 51 -11.18 -4.06 -1.00
CA LEU A 51 -11.04 -5.31 -1.76
C LEU A 51 -10.90 -5.09 -3.27
N LEU A 52 -11.42 -3.98 -3.79
CA LEU A 52 -11.46 -3.68 -5.23
C LEU A 52 -10.54 -2.52 -5.65
N MET A 53 -9.73 -2.00 -4.73
CA MET A 53 -8.82 -0.91 -5.02
C MET A 53 -7.83 -1.28 -6.12
N GLY A 54 -7.56 -0.36 -7.05
CA GLY A 54 -6.52 -0.51 -8.05
C GLY A 54 -5.11 -0.56 -7.46
N ASP A 55 -4.12 -0.91 -8.29
CA ASP A 55 -2.69 -0.90 -7.97
C ASP A 55 -2.06 0.39 -8.51
N ASP A 56 -2.61 1.53 -8.09
CA ASP A 56 -2.11 2.86 -8.46
C ASP A 56 -1.77 3.68 -7.21
N PRO A 57 -0.53 3.59 -6.70
CA PRO A 57 -0.06 4.39 -5.58
C PRO A 57 0.04 5.88 -5.86
N SER A 58 0.09 6.30 -7.13
CA SER A 58 0.28 7.70 -7.50
C SER A 58 -0.98 8.55 -7.36
N SER A 59 -2.15 7.90 -7.43
CA SER A 59 -3.45 8.56 -7.33
C SER A 59 -4.06 8.52 -5.93
N VAL A 60 -3.44 7.82 -4.98
CA VAL A 60 -3.96 7.65 -3.61
C VAL A 60 -3.13 8.48 -2.63
N ASP A 61 -3.77 9.47 -2.02
CA ASP A 61 -3.26 10.24 -0.90
C ASP A 61 -3.61 9.55 0.43
N LEU A 62 -2.62 8.91 1.05
CA LEU A 62 -2.80 8.20 2.32
C LEU A 62 -2.97 9.13 3.53
N TYR A 63 -2.67 10.43 3.38
CA TYR A 63 -2.66 11.39 4.48
C TYR A 63 -3.92 12.25 4.55
N SER A 64 -4.82 12.14 3.57
CA SER A 64 -6.14 12.77 3.60
C SER A 64 -7.27 11.76 3.75
N ASP A 65 -8.42 12.25 4.20
CA ASP A 65 -9.68 11.52 4.29
C ASP A 65 -10.50 11.57 2.98
N VAL A 66 -9.95 12.18 1.93
CA VAL A 66 -10.58 12.26 0.60
C VAL A 66 -10.73 10.87 0.02
N ASP A 67 -11.90 10.58 -0.53
CA ASP A 67 -12.21 9.28 -1.11
C ASP A 67 -11.69 9.18 -2.56
N ASP A 68 -10.40 8.90 -2.68
CA ASP A 68 -9.62 8.77 -3.92
C ASP A 68 -9.43 7.32 -4.38
N ILE A 69 -10.05 6.36 -3.67
CA ILE A 69 -9.92 4.93 -3.97
C ILE A 69 -10.70 4.61 -5.24
N THR A 70 -9.97 4.30 -6.31
CA THR A 70 -10.54 3.86 -7.59
C THR A 70 -10.75 2.36 -7.62
N ILE A 71 -11.94 1.94 -8.07
CA ILE A 71 -12.28 0.52 -8.28
C ILE A 71 -11.64 0.08 -9.60
N SER A 72 -10.81 -0.96 -9.54
CA SER A 72 -10.13 -1.53 -10.71
C SER A 72 -10.77 -2.85 -11.14
N LYS A 73 -10.71 -3.14 -12.45
CA LYS A 73 -11.03 -4.48 -12.99
C LYS A 73 -9.99 -5.54 -12.57
N GLU A 74 -8.79 -5.09 -12.23
CA GLU A 74 -7.72 -5.88 -11.65
C GLU A 74 -7.35 -5.28 -10.29
N PRO A 75 -8.05 -5.69 -9.22
CA PRO A 75 -7.75 -5.18 -7.89
C PRO A 75 -6.34 -5.53 -7.43
N PHE A 76 -5.72 -4.63 -6.69
CA PHE A 76 -4.41 -4.84 -6.07
C PHE A 76 -4.38 -6.12 -5.22
N LEU A 77 -5.45 -6.37 -4.45
CA LEU A 77 -5.61 -7.53 -3.58
C LEU A 77 -6.11 -8.80 -4.28
N TYR A 78 -6.29 -8.77 -5.60
CA TYR A 78 -6.77 -9.92 -6.35
C TYR A 78 -5.86 -11.14 -6.18
N GLY A 79 -6.44 -12.27 -5.75
CA GLY A 79 -5.71 -13.49 -5.45
C GLY A 79 -4.93 -13.49 -4.14
N GLN A 80 -4.75 -12.33 -3.49
CA GLN A 80 -4.18 -12.23 -2.14
C GLN A 80 -5.26 -12.41 -1.06
N VAL A 81 -6.52 -12.15 -1.39
CA VAL A 81 -7.67 -12.34 -0.51
C VAL A 81 -8.70 -13.21 -1.23
N VAL A 82 -9.31 -14.11 -0.46
CA VAL A 82 -10.44 -14.93 -0.88
C VAL A 82 -11.65 -14.64 -0.01
N ASP A 83 -12.84 -14.80 -0.57
CA ASP A 83 -14.08 -14.70 0.20
C ASP A 83 -14.32 -15.95 1.07
N ASN A 84 -15.46 -15.99 1.76
CA ASN A 84 -15.88 -17.12 2.59
C ASN A 84 -16.15 -18.42 1.79
N THR A 85 -16.14 -18.37 0.46
CA THR A 85 -16.24 -19.53 -0.43
C THR A 85 -14.88 -19.95 -1.02
N GLY A 86 -13.79 -19.31 -0.59
CA GLY A 86 -12.44 -19.58 -1.08
C GLY A 86 -12.16 -19.01 -2.47
N GLN A 87 -13.01 -18.11 -2.98
CA GLN A 87 -12.86 -17.54 -4.32
C GLN A 87 -12.19 -16.16 -4.28
N PRO A 88 -11.32 -15.84 -5.25
CA PRO A 88 -10.71 -14.52 -5.33
C PRO A 88 -11.73 -13.45 -5.70
N ILE A 89 -11.52 -12.24 -5.19
CA ILE A 89 -12.49 -11.14 -5.29
C ILE A 89 -12.01 -10.11 -6.33
N ARG A 90 -12.77 -9.98 -7.42
CA ARG A 90 -12.57 -8.92 -8.44
C ARG A 90 -13.83 -8.17 -8.87
N TRP A 91 -15.00 -8.66 -8.45
CA TRP A 91 -16.29 -8.14 -8.90
C TRP A 91 -17.01 -7.50 -7.73
N GLU A 92 -17.66 -6.38 -7.98
CA GLU A 92 -18.42 -5.64 -6.96
C GLU A 92 -19.50 -6.47 -6.28
N GLY A 93 -20.24 -7.28 -7.05
CA GLY A 93 -21.24 -8.20 -6.48
C GLY A 93 -20.64 -9.20 -5.50
N ARG A 94 -19.45 -9.77 -5.82
CA ARG A 94 -18.76 -10.71 -4.91
C ARG A 94 -18.22 -9.99 -3.68
N ALA A 95 -17.60 -8.82 -3.86
CA ALA A 95 -17.12 -8.00 -2.75
C ALA A 95 -18.26 -7.58 -1.81
N SER A 96 -19.42 -7.23 -2.37
CA SER A 96 -20.63 -6.90 -1.63
C SER A 96 -21.12 -8.08 -0.79
N ASN A 97 -21.29 -9.26 -1.41
CA ASN A 97 -21.71 -10.46 -0.69
C ASN A 97 -20.74 -10.84 0.44
N PHE A 98 -19.44 -10.70 0.19
CA PHE A 98 -18.43 -10.97 1.21
C PHE A 98 -18.46 -9.93 2.34
N ALA A 99 -18.65 -8.64 2.03
CA ALA A 99 -18.82 -7.60 3.04
C ALA A 99 -20.05 -7.89 3.92
N ASP A 100 -21.17 -8.26 3.31
CA ASP A 100 -22.39 -8.60 4.04
C ASP A 100 -22.19 -9.85 4.93
N TYR A 101 -21.48 -10.86 4.43
CA TYR A 101 -21.07 -12.01 5.23
C TYR A 101 -20.21 -11.61 6.44
N LEU A 102 -19.21 -10.75 6.24
CA LEU A 102 -18.31 -10.31 7.29
C LEU A 102 -19.03 -9.49 8.36
N LEU A 103 -19.90 -8.57 7.96
CA LEU A 103 -20.68 -7.75 8.89
C LEU A 103 -21.64 -8.59 9.72
N LYS A 104 -22.18 -9.68 9.16
CA LYS A 104 -23.07 -10.59 9.89
C LYS A 104 -22.32 -11.55 10.81
N ASN A 105 -21.16 -12.06 10.41
CA ASN A 105 -20.52 -13.22 11.07
C ASN A 105 -19.17 -12.92 11.72
N ARG A 106 -18.56 -11.77 11.44
CA ARG A 106 -17.18 -11.42 11.85
C ARG A 106 -17.05 -10.00 12.41
N LEU A 107 -18.15 -9.28 12.54
CA LEU A 107 -18.18 -7.97 13.18
C LEU A 107 -17.77 -8.08 14.65
N LYS A 108 -16.78 -7.29 15.04
CA LYS A 108 -16.34 -7.12 16.41
C LYS A 108 -16.60 -5.69 16.84
N SER A 109 -16.75 -5.50 18.14
CA SER A 109 -16.79 -4.17 18.75
C SER A 109 -15.82 -4.11 19.92
N ARG A 110 -15.17 -2.97 20.08
CA ARG A 110 -14.31 -2.68 21.23
C ARG A 110 -14.57 -1.26 21.71
N SER A 111 -14.55 -1.05 23.03
CA SER A 111 -14.65 0.30 23.59
C SER A 111 -13.25 0.86 23.84
N ASN A 112 -13.05 2.14 23.53
CA ASN A 112 -11.85 2.88 23.94
C ASN A 112 -12.10 3.76 25.19
N GLY A 113 -13.20 3.50 25.91
CA GLY A 113 -13.66 4.28 27.07
C GLY A 113 -14.65 5.39 26.72
N LEU A 114 -14.51 6.02 25.54
CA LEU A 114 -15.35 7.15 25.09
C LEU A 114 -16.29 6.78 23.94
N ARG A 115 -15.84 5.91 23.03
CA ARG A 115 -16.56 5.50 21.82
C ARG A 115 -16.42 4.00 21.58
N ILE A 116 -17.45 3.42 20.98
CA ILE A 116 -17.41 2.06 20.46
C ILE A 116 -16.77 2.09 19.07
N ILE A 117 -15.82 1.20 18.86
CA ILE A 117 -15.12 0.99 17.60
C ILE A 117 -15.61 -0.33 17.05
N TYR A 118 -16.24 -0.29 15.89
CA TYR A 118 -16.67 -1.48 15.18
C TYR A 118 -15.58 -1.89 14.20
N SER A 119 -15.30 -3.18 14.10
CA SER A 119 -14.22 -3.67 13.25
C SER A 119 -14.54 -5.01 12.59
N VAL A 120 -13.91 -5.23 11.45
CA VAL A 120 -13.87 -6.50 10.73
C VAL A 120 -12.42 -6.79 10.39
N THR A 121 -12.01 -8.04 10.58
CA THR A 121 -10.67 -8.53 10.19
C THR A 121 -10.83 -9.58 9.10
N ILE A 122 -10.06 -9.42 8.03
CA ILE A 122 -9.96 -10.32 6.89
C ILE A 122 -8.52 -10.81 6.81
N ASN A 123 -8.33 -12.12 6.78
CA ASN A 123 -7.01 -12.72 6.63
C ASN A 123 -6.73 -12.95 5.13
N MET A 124 -5.53 -12.60 4.71
CA MET A 124 -5.02 -12.88 3.38
C MET A 124 -4.66 -14.38 3.26
N VAL A 125 -4.50 -14.86 2.03
CA VAL A 125 -4.06 -16.25 1.78
C VAL A 125 -2.62 -16.46 2.32
N PRO A 126 -2.25 -17.65 2.80
CA PRO A 126 -0.93 -17.87 3.42
C PRO A 126 0.27 -17.51 2.55
N ASN A 127 0.14 -17.63 1.22
CA ASN A 127 1.17 -17.27 0.25
C ASN A 127 0.97 -15.86 -0.35
N HIS A 128 0.36 -14.94 0.40
CA HIS A 128 0.12 -13.57 -0.06
C HIS A 128 1.42 -12.84 -0.44
N LEU A 129 2.51 -13.13 0.27
CA LEU A 129 3.81 -12.50 0.04
C LEU A 129 4.36 -12.89 -1.33
N ASP A 130 4.37 -14.19 -1.65
CA ASP A 130 4.81 -14.71 -2.94
C ASP A 130 3.95 -14.17 -4.09
N LYS A 131 2.63 -14.09 -3.88
CA LYS A 131 1.71 -13.53 -4.88
C LYS A 131 1.99 -12.06 -5.15
N ARG A 132 2.37 -11.27 -4.15
CA ARG A 132 2.81 -9.88 -4.36
C ARG A 132 4.16 -9.82 -5.06
N ALA A 133 5.15 -10.58 -4.58
CA ALA A 133 6.48 -10.62 -5.16
C ALA A 133 6.45 -10.97 -6.66
N HIS A 134 5.54 -11.88 -7.05
CA HIS A 134 5.34 -12.29 -8.44
C HIS A 134 5.09 -11.11 -9.39
N LYS A 135 4.41 -10.06 -8.95
CA LYS A 135 4.15 -8.84 -9.75
C LYS A 135 5.44 -8.13 -10.16
N TYR A 136 6.50 -8.25 -9.35
CA TYR A 136 7.74 -7.50 -9.52
C TYR A 136 8.89 -8.30 -10.12
N LEU A 137 8.75 -9.62 -10.27
CA LEU A 137 9.81 -10.50 -10.80
C LEU A 137 10.36 -10.03 -12.17
N GLY A 138 9.47 -9.53 -13.04
CA GLY A 138 9.88 -8.97 -14.33
C GLY A 138 10.79 -7.74 -14.18
N MET A 139 10.44 -6.82 -13.28
CA MET A 139 11.23 -5.62 -12.99
C MET A 139 12.55 -5.97 -12.31
N VAL A 140 12.53 -6.91 -11.37
CA VAL A 140 13.73 -7.41 -10.67
C VAL A 140 14.73 -8.00 -11.66
N ARG A 141 14.27 -8.85 -12.59
CA ARG A 141 15.13 -9.44 -13.62
C ARG A 141 15.76 -8.39 -14.53
N GLN A 142 15.00 -7.36 -14.90
CA GLN A 142 15.54 -6.25 -15.70
C GLN A 142 16.61 -5.45 -14.92
N ALA A 143 16.35 -5.13 -13.65
CA ALA A 143 17.30 -4.44 -12.79
C ALA A 143 18.56 -5.28 -12.56
N SER A 144 18.41 -6.57 -12.29
CA SER A 144 19.53 -7.52 -12.10
C SER A 144 20.48 -7.52 -13.30
N ARG A 145 19.94 -7.66 -14.52
CA ARG A 145 20.72 -7.64 -15.76
C ARG A 145 21.40 -6.30 -16.01
N LYS A 146 20.73 -5.20 -15.67
CA LYS A 146 21.23 -3.84 -15.93
C LYS A 146 22.38 -3.46 -15.00
N TYR A 147 22.33 -3.89 -13.74
CA TYR A 147 23.27 -3.46 -12.69
C TYR A 147 24.22 -4.56 -12.22
N GLY A 148 24.09 -5.80 -12.71
CA GLY A 148 24.92 -6.93 -12.29
C GLY A 148 24.70 -7.33 -10.84
N VAL A 149 23.48 -7.17 -10.33
CA VAL A 149 23.09 -7.49 -8.95
C VAL A 149 22.21 -8.73 -8.96
N ASP A 150 22.43 -9.67 -8.04
CA ASP A 150 21.63 -10.91 -7.96
C ASP A 150 20.14 -10.63 -7.71
N GLU A 151 19.26 -11.32 -8.45
CA GLU A 151 17.79 -11.20 -8.29
C GLU A 151 17.35 -11.48 -6.85
N SER A 152 17.99 -12.46 -6.20
CA SER A 152 17.71 -12.84 -4.79
C SER A 152 18.01 -11.70 -3.82
N LEU A 153 19.09 -10.94 -4.04
CA LEU A 153 19.43 -9.79 -3.21
C LEU A 153 18.41 -8.67 -3.37
N ILE A 154 17.99 -8.39 -4.61
CA ILE A 154 16.98 -7.37 -4.88
C ILE A 154 15.65 -7.74 -4.21
N LEU A 155 15.21 -9.00 -4.34
CA LEU A 155 13.99 -9.50 -3.69
C LEU A 155 14.08 -9.44 -2.17
N ALA A 156 15.22 -9.81 -1.58
CA ALA A 156 15.43 -9.77 -0.13
C ALA A 156 15.32 -8.33 0.41
N ILE A 157 15.89 -7.34 -0.30
CA ILE A 157 15.77 -5.93 0.06
C ILE A 157 14.31 -5.48 -0.06
N MET A 158 13.65 -5.74 -1.19
CA MET A 158 12.24 -5.35 -1.40
C MET A 158 11.31 -5.94 -0.32
N GLN A 159 11.52 -7.20 0.03
CA GLN A 159 10.77 -7.87 1.10
C GLN A 159 11.03 -7.21 2.46
N THR A 160 12.29 -6.96 2.80
CA THR A 160 12.68 -6.41 4.11
C THR A 160 12.15 -4.99 4.29
N GLU A 161 12.22 -4.17 3.24
CA GLU A 161 11.89 -2.73 3.29
C GLU A 161 10.38 -2.47 3.27
N SER A 162 9.61 -3.22 2.47
CA SER A 162 8.19 -2.91 2.24
C SER A 162 7.26 -4.11 2.25
N SER A 163 7.78 -5.33 2.32
CA SER A 163 6.97 -6.56 2.14
C SER A 163 6.17 -6.57 0.83
N PHE A 164 6.79 -5.98 -0.20
CA PHE A 164 6.24 -5.75 -1.54
C PHE A 164 4.99 -4.85 -1.54
N ASN A 165 4.96 -3.86 -0.64
CA ASN A 165 3.92 -2.84 -0.59
C ASN A 165 4.24 -1.69 -1.56
N PRO A 166 3.44 -1.48 -2.63
CA PRO A 166 3.66 -0.37 -3.55
C PRO A 166 3.25 0.99 -2.94
N TYR A 167 2.47 1.00 -1.86
CA TYR A 167 2.04 2.18 -1.09
C TYR A 167 2.98 2.50 0.08
N ALA A 168 4.19 1.94 0.09
CA ALA A 168 5.12 2.07 1.20
C ALA A 168 5.63 3.51 1.35
N VAL A 169 5.27 4.15 2.46
CA VAL A 169 5.76 5.49 2.83
C VAL A 169 6.34 5.42 4.24
N SER A 170 7.59 5.85 4.39
CA SER A 170 8.24 5.98 5.71
C SER A 170 8.05 7.37 6.30
N ARG A 171 8.17 7.45 7.63
CA ARG A 171 8.26 8.71 8.38
C ARG A 171 9.51 9.53 8.03
N SER A 172 10.49 8.92 7.38
CA SER A 172 11.75 9.56 6.96
C SER A 172 11.80 9.86 5.46
N ASP A 173 10.63 10.10 4.84
CA ASP A 173 10.47 10.41 3.40
C ASP A 173 11.04 9.35 2.44
N ALA A 174 11.13 8.10 2.90
CA ALA A 174 11.47 6.96 2.07
C ALA A 174 10.21 6.45 1.34
N LEU A 175 10.32 6.23 0.04
CA LEU A 175 9.17 5.91 -0.83
C LEU A 175 9.35 4.59 -1.58
N GLY A 176 8.24 3.87 -1.73
CA GLY A 176 8.09 2.73 -2.62
C GLY A 176 8.68 1.42 -2.10
N LEU A 177 8.70 0.41 -2.97
CA LEU A 177 9.00 -0.98 -2.66
C LEU A 177 10.39 -1.22 -2.03
N MET A 178 11.34 -0.33 -2.29
CA MET A 178 12.72 -0.40 -1.79
C MET A 178 13.05 0.72 -0.80
N GLN A 179 12.05 1.49 -0.37
CA GLN A 179 12.20 2.58 0.60
C GLN A 179 13.38 3.51 0.29
N VAL A 180 13.33 4.14 -0.89
CA VAL A 180 14.39 5.04 -1.34
C VAL A 180 14.12 6.46 -0.82
N VAL A 181 15.12 7.05 -0.14
CA VAL A 181 15.05 8.43 0.38
C VAL A 181 15.46 9.43 -0.70
N GLN A 182 14.57 10.36 -1.05
CA GLN A 182 14.78 11.29 -2.17
C GLN A 182 15.94 12.28 -1.95
N HIS A 183 16.19 12.72 -0.71
CA HIS A 183 17.16 13.77 -0.41
C HIS A 183 18.63 13.30 -0.37
N THR A 184 18.87 12.00 -0.18
CA THR A 184 20.22 11.40 -0.11
C THR A 184 20.54 10.59 -1.37
N ALA A 185 19.61 9.77 -1.86
CA ALA A 185 19.84 8.94 -3.04
C ALA A 185 19.82 9.76 -4.35
N GLY A 186 18.97 10.78 -4.44
CA GLY A 186 18.89 11.64 -5.64
C GLY A 186 20.17 12.44 -5.90
N LYS A 187 20.90 12.82 -4.84
CA LYS A 187 22.17 13.56 -4.94
C LYS A 187 23.34 12.66 -5.30
N ASP A 188 23.35 11.42 -4.81
CA ASP A 188 24.43 10.47 -5.08
C ASP A 188 24.32 9.83 -6.48
N VAL A 189 23.12 9.52 -6.97
CA VAL A 189 22.92 9.02 -8.35
C VAL A 189 23.24 10.08 -9.40
N PHE A 190 22.92 11.36 -9.13
CA PHE A 190 23.31 12.45 -10.03
C PHE A 190 24.82 12.74 -10.00
N ARG A 191 25.51 12.47 -8.89
CA ARG A 191 26.98 12.62 -8.78
C ARG A 191 27.77 11.40 -9.24
N SER A 192 27.20 10.20 -9.22
CA SER A 192 27.91 8.97 -9.61
C SER A 192 28.15 8.82 -11.11
N GLN A 193 27.56 9.68 -11.95
CA GLN A 193 27.93 9.77 -13.37
C GLN A 193 29.35 10.32 -13.59
N GLY A 194 30.10 10.68 -12.53
CA GLY A 194 31.42 11.30 -12.64
C GLY A 194 32.61 10.62 -11.93
N ASN A 195 32.47 9.56 -11.12
CA ASN A 195 33.65 8.92 -10.50
C ASN A 195 33.35 7.52 -9.88
N PRO A 196 34.10 6.44 -10.17
CA PRO A 196 33.76 5.07 -9.75
C PRO A 196 34.31 4.65 -8.37
N ALA A 197 34.51 5.60 -7.44
CA ALA A 197 35.10 5.30 -6.13
C ALA A 197 34.28 5.89 -4.98
N ARG A 198 33.11 5.31 -4.72
CA ARG A 198 32.49 5.29 -3.38
C ARG A 198 31.37 4.26 -3.38
N ARG A 199 31.36 3.42 -2.34
CA ARG A 199 30.34 2.40 -2.07
C ARG A 199 28.97 3.08 -1.98
N ALA A 200 28.28 3.19 -3.10
CA ALA A 200 26.88 3.52 -3.15
C ALA A 200 26.13 2.30 -2.58
N ALA A 201 25.29 2.49 -1.58
CA ALA A 201 24.45 1.42 -1.04
C ALA A 201 23.70 0.74 -2.20
N VAL A 202 23.45 -0.56 -2.13
CA VAL A 202 22.74 -1.32 -3.18
C VAL A 202 21.39 -0.65 -3.54
N SER A 203 20.75 0.02 -2.58
CA SER A 203 19.57 0.88 -2.77
C SER A 203 19.77 2.01 -3.78
N CYS A 204 20.98 2.57 -3.89
CA CYS A 204 21.34 3.70 -4.74
C CYS A 204 21.55 3.31 -6.23
N LEU A 205 21.91 2.06 -6.51
CA LEU A 205 22.19 1.59 -7.88
C LEU A 205 20.93 1.22 -8.67
N ILE A 206 19.83 0.88 -7.99
CA ILE A 206 18.61 0.31 -8.61
C ILE A 206 17.58 1.41 -9.00
N LEU A 207 17.96 2.69 -8.83
CA LEU A 207 17.05 3.84 -8.70
C LEU A 207 16.06 4.17 -9.82
N PRO A 208 16.29 3.93 -11.13
CA PRO A 208 15.33 4.38 -12.15
C PRO A 208 14.33 3.31 -12.61
N ALA A 209 14.52 2.02 -12.26
CA ALA A 209 13.66 0.95 -12.78
C ALA A 209 12.50 0.54 -11.84
N ILE A 210 12.67 0.72 -10.52
CA ILE A 210 11.72 0.21 -9.50
C ILE A 210 10.96 1.34 -8.79
N LEU A 211 11.31 2.61 -9.08
CA LEU A 211 10.66 3.81 -8.51
C LEU A 211 9.36 4.22 -9.23
N ILE A 212 9.00 3.54 -10.33
CA ILE A 212 7.87 3.89 -11.20
C ILE A 212 6.66 3.07 -10.72
N PRO A 213 6.00 3.54 -9.64
CA PRO A 213 4.83 4.37 -9.89
C PRO A 213 4.77 5.63 -9.01
N ALA A 214 5.84 6.06 -8.34
CA ALA A 214 5.81 7.25 -7.48
C ALA A 214 6.05 8.57 -8.25
N ARG A 215 5.61 8.66 -9.52
CA ARG A 215 5.89 9.84 -10.37
C ARG A 215 4.75 10.85 -10.39
N VAL A 216 4.31 11.35 -9.23
CA VAL A 216 3.68 12.68 -9.06
C VAL A 216 3.92 13.06 -7.59
N SER A 217 4.72 14.07 -7.26
CA SER A 217 4.28 15.46 -7.28
C SER A 217 5.49 16.41 -7.29
N ARG A 218 5.86 16.92 -8.47
CA ARG A 218 6.60 18.19 -8.59
C ARG A 218 5.68 19.37 -8.91
N ASP A 219 4.39 19.11 -9.09
CA ASP A 219 3.42 20.15 -9.48
C ASP A 219 2.70 20.79 -8.28
N ALA A 220 2.81 20.23 -7.07
CA ALA A 220 2.27 20.86 -5.86
C ALA A 220 3.16 21.99 -5.31
N GLU A 221 4.49 21.88 -5.40
CA GLU A 221 5.41 22.93 -4.92
C GLU A 221 5.55 24.12 -5.88
N GLN A 222 5.39 23.92 -7.19
CA GLN A 222 5.52 25.03 -8.16
C GLN A 222 4.29 25.94 -8.25
N ARG A 223 3.14 25.54 -7.69
CA ARG A 223 1.93 26.38 -7.66
C ARG A 223 1.87 27.37 -6.49
N LEU A 224 2.66 27.16 -5.43
CA LEU A 224 2.74 28.08 -4.28
C LEU A 224 3.84 29.13 -4.42
N SER A 225 4.78 28.99 -5.35
CA SER A 225 5.85 29.98 -5.61
C SER A 225 5.52 31.01 -6.72
N ARG A 226 4.31 30.98 -7.30
CA ARG A 226 3.84 31.96 -8.32
C ARG A 226 2.74 32.90 -7.83
N ARG A 227 2.48 32.93 -6.52
CA ARG A 227 1.69 33.99 -5.88
C ARG A 227 2.55 34.67 -4.82
N ASN A 228 3.44 35.53 -5.29
CA ASN A 228 3.93 36.74 -4.62
C ASN A 228 4.41 37.68 -5.72
#